data_AF-A0A5C5G7H3-F1
#
_entry.id   AF-A0A5C5G7H3-F1
#
_cell.length_a   1.000
_cell.length_b   1.000
_cell.length_c   1.000
_cell.angle_alpha   90.00
_cell.angle_beta   90.00
_cell.angle_gamma   90.00
#
_symmetry.space_group_name_H-M   'P 1'
#
loop_
_entity.id
_entity.type
_entity.pdbx_description
1 polymer ?
#
loop_
_entity_poly.entity_id
_entity_poly.type
_entity_poly.pdbx_seq_one_letter_code
_entity_poly.pdbx_strand_id
1 'polypeptide(L)' 'MSWEWIVGWVALLVIGASVSRILRRAVWAFAVVAGLLLLLHWNEDPGEAATGFAVLGGGLVAMRPMRRLMMGLVG' A
#
# COMPACT_ATOMS: atom_id res chain seq x y z
N MET A 1 0.45 -23.89 27.81
CA MET A 1 0.96 -23.00 26.76
C MET A 1 2.34 -22.53 27.20
N SER A 2 3.42 -23.10 26.66
CA SER A 2 4.79 -22.80 27.11
C SER A 2 5.31 -21.50 26.48
N TRP A 3 6.29 -20.87 27.14
CA TRP A 3 6.83 -19.55 26.77
C TRP A 3 7.36 -19.50 25.32
N GLU A 4 7.86 -20.62 24.83
CA GLU A 4 8.43 -20.78 23.48
C GLU A 4 7.40 -20.53 22.37
N TRP A 5 6.14 -20.91 22.60
CA TRP A 5 5.06 -20.61 21.67
C TRP A 5 4.76 -19.12 21.58
N ILE A 6 4.85 -18.39 22.70
CA ILE A 6 4.62 -16.93 22.73
C ILE A 6 5.69 -16.22 21.90
N VAL A 7 6.95 -16.63 22.04
CA VAL A 7 8.06 -16.09 21.23
C VAL A 7 7.85 -16.37 19.75
N GLY A 8 7.44 -17.58 19.39
CA GLY A 8 7.14 -17.96 18.01
C GLY A 8 6.06 -17.07 17.38
N TRP A 9 4.96 -16.83 18.10
CA TRP A 9 3.88 -15.96 17.62
C TRP A 9 4.31 -14.50 17.49
N VAL A 10 5.08 -13.97 18.45
CA VAL A 10 5.60 -12.60 18.37
C VAL A 10 6.55 -12.44 17.18
N ALA A 11 7.45 -13.40 16.95
CA ALA A 11 8.34 -13.38 15.78
C ALA A 11 7.55 -13.39 14.47
N LEU A 12 6.51 -14.24 14.36
CA LEU A 12 5.60 -14.29 13.21
C LEU A 12 4.90 -12.95 12.97
N LEU A 13 4.38 -12.32 14.03
CA LEU A 13 3.72 -11.02 13.94
C LEU A 13 4.70 -9.91 13.52
N VAL A 14 5.93 -9.92 14.06
CA VAL A 14 6.97 -8.95 13.70
C VAL A 14 7.41 -9.11 12.25
N ILE A 15 7.58 -10.35 11.78
CA ILE A 15 7.91 -10.65 10.39
C ILE A 15 6.77 -10.20 9.46
N GLY A 16 5.53 -10.58 9.76
CA GLY A 16 4.36 -10.17 8.98
C GLY A 16 4.18 -8.65 8.96
N ALA A 17 4.39 -7.98 10.10
CA ALA A 17 4.35 -6.52 10.20
C ALA A 17 5.49 -5.86 9.40
N SER A 18 6.68 -6.44 9.39
CA SER A 18 7.83 -5.93 8.64
C SER A 18 7.63 -6.07 7.14
N VAL A 19 7.14 -7.22 6.66
CA VAL A 19 6.75 -7.42 5.27
C VAL A 19 5.66 -6.43 4.86
N SER A 20 4.65 -6.22 5.72
CA SER A 20 3.60 -5.23 5.48
C SER A 20 4.13 -3.79 5.39
N ARG A 21 5.16 -3.44 6.19
CA ARG A 21 5.83 -2.13 6.13
C ARG A 21 6.64 -1.97 4.85
N ILE A 22 7.40 -3.00 4.47
CA ILE A 22 8.22 -3.01 3.25
C ILE A 22 7.31 -2.91 2.02
N LEU A 23 6.25 -3.72 1.97
CA LEU A 23 5.27 -3.69 0.88
C LEU A 23 4.59 -2.31 0.79
N ARG A 24 4.20 -1.72 1.93
CA ARG A 24 3.66 -0.35 1.95
C ARG A 24 4.65 0.69 1.44
N ARG A 25 5.94 0.57 1.79
CA ARG A 25 7.00 1.45 1.26
C ARG A 25 7.21 1.25 -0.24
N ALA A 26 7.21 0.01 -0.71
CA ALA A 26 7.36 -0.31 -2.13
C ALA A 26 6.19 0.22 -2.96
N VAL A 27 4.95 0.06 -2.49
CA VAL A 27 3.75 0.62 -3.14
C VAL A 27 3.81 2.15 -3.18
N TRP A 28 4.29 2.80 -2.13
CA TRP A 28 4.50 4.25 -2.12
C TRP A 28 5.58 4.69 -3.11
N ALA A 29 6.73 4.02 -3.12
CA ALA A 29 7.81 4.31 -4.06
C ALA A 29 7.35 4.13 -5.51
N PHE A 30 6.62 3.05 -5.79
CA PHE A 30 6.01 2.78 -7.08
C PHE A 30 5.02 3.89 -7.48
N ALA A 31 4.11 4.28 -6.57
CA ALA A 31 3.14 5.34 -6.85
C ALA A 31 3.81 6.69 -7.18
N VAL A 32 4.91 7.02 -6.50
CA VAL A 32 5.68 8.23 -6.79
C VAL A 32 6.32 8.15 -8.18
N VAL A 33 7.00 7.04 -8.49
CA VAL A 33 7.64 6.86 -9.80
C VAL A 33 6.61 6.86 -10.92
N ALA A 34 5.49 6.14 -10.75
CA ALA A 34 4.41 6.11 -11.72
C ALA A 34 3.79 7.50 -11.92
N GLY A 35 3.59 8.27 -10.84
CA GLY A 35 3.12 9.65 -10.93
C GLY A 35 4.09 10.56 -11.68
N LEU A 36 5.40 10.43 -11.47
CA LEU A 36 6.41 11.18 -12.21
C LEU A 36 6.41 10.82 -13.70
N LEU A 37 6.31 9.53 -14.02
CA LEU A 37 6.22 9.07 -15.42
C LEU A 37 4.96 9.59 -16.12
N LEU A 38 3.81 9.57 -15.45
CA LEU A 38 2.57 10.14 -15.97
C LEU A 38 2.68 11.66 -16.16
N LEU A 39 3.41 12.35 -15.29
CA LEU A 39 3.64 13.80 -15.43
C LEU A 39 4.47 14.12 -16.66
N LEU A 40 5.49 13.30 -16.96
CA LEU A 40 6.28 13.41 -18.18
C LEU A 40 5.43 13.10 -19.42
N HIS A 41 4.60 12.05 -19.33
CA HIS A 41 3.72 11.62 -20.41
C HIS A 41 2.54 12.56 -20.67
N TRP A 42 2.22 13.46 -19.72
CA TRP A 42 1.14 14.44 -19.86
C TRP A 42 1.27 15.33 -21.11
N ASN A 43 2.51 15.61 -21.53
CA ASN A 43 2.77 16.41 -22.73
C ASN A 43 2.52 15.63 -24.03
N GLU A 44 2.53 14.30 -23.99
CA GLU A 44 2.32 13.43 -25.14
C GLU A 44 0.84 13.05 -25.27
N ASP A 45 0.24 12.58 -24.18
CA ASP A 45 -1.19 12.26 -24.10
C ASP A 45 -1.77 12.64 -22.72
N PRO A 46 -2.44 13.81 -22.61
CA PRO A 46 -3.01 14.25 -21.34
C PRO A 46 -4.23 13.42 -20.92
N GLY A 47 -4.90 12.73 -21.84
CA GLY A 47 -6.07 11.89 -21.53
C GLY A 47 -5.68 10.60 -20.83
N GLU A 48 -4.70 9.90 -21.39
CA GLU A 48 -4.13 8.71 -20.76
C GLU A 48 -3.44 9.06 -19.43
N ALA A 49 -2.73 10.19 -19.39
CA ALA A 49 -2.11 10.65 -18.15
C ALA A 49 -3.14 10.95 -17.04
N ALA A 50 -4.24 11.65 -17.37
CA ALA A 50 -5.31 11.95 -16.41
C ALA A 50 -5.99 10.69 -15.86
N THR A 51 -6.25 9.69 -16.71
CA THR A 51 -6.82 8.42 -16.25
C THR A 51 -5.84 7.65 -15.36
N GLY A 52 -4.54 7.64 -15.71
CA GLY A 52 -3.50 7.06 -14.87
C GLY A 52 -3.39 7.71 -13.48
N PHE A 53 -3.45 9.05 -13.42
CA PHE A 53 -3.49 9.78 -12.15
C PHE A 53 -4.77 9.50 -11.35
N ALA A 54 -5.92 9.39 -12.02
CA ALA A 54 -7.18 9.05 -11.36
C ALA A 54 -7.16 7.64 -10.76
N VAL A 55 -6.58 6.65 -11.45
CA VAL A 55 -6.43 5.28 -10.96
C VAL A 55 -5.43 5.23 -9.80
N LEU A 56 -4.27 5.88 -9.91
CA LEU A 56 -3.27 5.96 -8.83
C LEU A 56 -3.84 6.66 -7.59
N GLY A 57 -4.44 7.83 -7.76
CA GLY A 57 -5.05 8.60 -6.68
C GLY A 57 -6.23 7.86 -6.05
N GLY A 58 -7.11 7.27 -6.87
CA GLY A 58 -8.26 6.49 -6.43
C GLY A 58 -7.84 5.25 -5.63
N GLY A 59 -6.84 4.51 -6.10
CA GLY A 59 -6.28 3.36 -5.37
C GLY A 59 -5.68 3.75 -4.02
N LEU A 60 -4.93 4.85 -3.96
CA LEU A 60 -4.36 5.38 -2.71
C LEU A 60 -5.43 5.85 -1.72
N VAL A 61 -6.48 6.54 -2.19
CA VAL A 61 -7.60 6.99 -1.36
C VAL A 61 -8.40 5.81 -0.84
N ALA A 62 -8.65 4.79 -1.68
CA ALA A 62 -9.36 3.57 -1.33
C ALA A 62 -8.64 2.69 -0.29
N MET A 63 -7.31 2.80 -0.15
CA MET A 63 -6.56 2.10 0.90
C MET A 63 -6.98 2.52 2.32
N ARG A 64 -7.44 3.76 2.54
CA ARG A 64 -7.87 4.25 3.85
C ARG A 64 -9.16 3.58 4.35
N PRO A 65 -10.29 3.57 3.60
CA PRO A 65 -11.49 2.86 4.01
C PRO A 65 -11.27 1.35 4.09
N MET A 66 -10.50 0.75 3.17
CA MET A 66 -10.18 -0.68 3.24
C MET A 66 -9.50 -1.05 4.56
N ARG A 67 -8.53 -0.23 5.00
CA ARG A 67 -7.86 -0.42 6.29
C ARG A 67 -8.80 -0.24 7.49
N ARG A 68 -9.79 0.67 7.40
CA ARG A 68 -10.81 0.84 8.44
C ARG A 68 -11.76 -0.36 8.49
N LEU A 69 -12.19 -0.89 7.35
CA LEU A 69 -13.03 -2.08 7.28
C LEU A 69 -12.31 -3.31 7.85
N MET A 70 -11.04 -3.51 7.48
CA MET A 70 -10.24 -4.62 8.04
C MET A 70 -10.04 -4.51 9.56
N MET A 71 -9.86 -3.30 10.10
CA MET A 71 -9.76 -3.11 11.55
C MET A 71 -11.11 -3.19 12.27
N GLY A 72 -12.21 -2.79 11.61
CA GLY A 72 -13.57 -2.90 12.13
C GLY A 72 -14.15 -4.32 12.06
N LEU A 73 -13.56 -5.21 11.26
CA LEU A 73 -13.92 -6.63 11.20
C LEU A 73 -13.23 -7.48 12.29
N VAL A 74 -12.23 -6.91 12.96
CA VAL A 74 -11.42 -7.56 14.02
C VAL A 74 -11.78 -7.04 15.42
N GLY A 75 -12.59 -5.98 15.52
CA GLY A 75 -13.12 -5.45 16.78
C GLY A 75 -14.53 -5.97 17.06
#